data_AF-A0A4R2D8B0-F1
#
_entry.id   AF-A0A4R2D8B0-F1
#
_cell.length_a   1.000
_cell.length_b   1.000
_cell.length_c   1.000
_cell.angle_alpha   90.00
_cell.angle_beta   90.00
_cell.angle_gamma   90.00
#
_symmetry.space_group_name_H-M   'P 1'
#
loop_
_entity.id
_entity.type
_entity.pdbx_description
1 polymer ?
#
loop_
_entity_poly.entity_id
_entity_poly.type
_entity_poly.pdbx_seq_one_letter_code
_entity_poly.pdbx_strand_id
1 'polypeptide(L)'
;MPEIGTGRRRRYCRQSCRQRAYEQRATAASTGLAADAVVLSAMEAESLTDRAFEVRCAAEDVATAVDEGADQVELRRLCAELVELARAAERLR
;
A
#
# COMPACT_ATOMS: atom_id res chain seq x y z
N MET A 1 35.50 30.98 -19.73
CA MET A 1 35.20 29.90 -18.75
C MET A 1 34.34 30.51 -17.67
N PRO A 2 33.05 30.14 -17.48
CA PRO A 2 32.25 30.82 -16.48
C PRO A 2 32.70 30.38 -15.09
N GLU A 3 32.96 31.36 -14.24
CA GLU A 3 33.41 31.19 -12.87
C GLU A 3 32.41 30.35 -12.06
N ILE A 4 32.88 29.23 -11.52
CA ILE A 4 32.12 28.44 -10.55
C ILE A 4 32.19 29.21 -9.23
N GLY A 5 31.23 30.10 -9.01
CA GLY A 5 31.13 30.89 -7.79
C GLY A 5 31.15 30.01 -6.55
N THR A 6 32.13 30.22 -5.68
CA THR A 6 32.27 29.60 -4.36
C THR A 6 31.16 30.13 -3.46
N GLY A 7 30.03 29.42 -3.45
CA GLY A 7 28.87 29.70 -2.61
C GLY A 7 27.93 28.51 -2.51
N ARG A 8 27.07 28.48 -1.48
CA ARG A 8 26.07 27.42 -1.34
C ARG A 8 25.16 27.40 -2.56
N ARG A 9 25.19 26.30 -3.31
CA ARG A 9 24.36 26.11 -4.50
C ARG A 9 22.89 26.39 -4.20
N ARG A 10 22.21 27.08 -5.12
CA ARG A 10 20.78 27.36 -5.02
C ARG A 10 20.03 26.03 -4.92
N ARG A 11 19.27 25.83 -3.84
CA ARG A 11 18.47 24.62 -3.60
C ARG A 11 17.33 24.43 -4.62
N TYR A 12 16.89 25.50 -5.28
CA TYR A 12 15.78 25.47 -6.24
C TYR A 12 16.13 26.20 -7.54
N CYS A 13 15.68 25.63 -8.65
CA CYS A 13 15.88 26.17 -10.01
C CYS A 13 15.29 27.56 -10.21
N ARG A 14 14.04 27.76 -9.75
CA ARG A 14 13.24 28.98 -9.92
C ARG A 14 12.27 29.14 -8.74
N GLN A 15 11.63 30.31 -8.65
CA GLN A 15 10.62 30.60 -7.63
C GLN A 15 9.44 29.61 -7.69
N SER A 16 8.96 29.25 -8.90
CA SER A 16 7.92 28.23 -9.07
C SER A 16 8.34 26.85 -8.50
N CYS A 17 9.60 26.45 -8.68
CA CYS A 17 10.15 25.22 -8.09
C CYS A 17 10.11 25.28 -6.54
N ARG A 18 10.42 26.45 -5.96
CA ARG A 18 10.36 26.68 -4.51
C ARG A 18 8.91 26.67 -4.01
N GLN A 19 7.99 27.28 -4.75
CA GLN A 19 6.57 27.37 -4.41
C GLN A 19 5.91 25.98 -4.39
N ARG A 20 6.14 25.15 -5.42
CA ARG A 20 5.67 23.76 -5.43
C ARG A 20 6.21 22.93 -4.27
N ALA A 21 7.48 23.11 -3.92
CA ALA A 21 8.09 22.44 -2.77
C ALA A 21 7.58 22.97 -1.42
N TYR A 22 7.05 24.19 -1.38
CA TYR A 22 6.34 24.71 -0.21
C TYR A 22 4.94 24.12 -0.13
N GLU A 23 4.17 24.14 -1.23
CA GLU A 23 2.82 23.57 -1.30
C GLU A 23 2.81 22.09 -0.94
N GLN A 24 3.73 21.28 -1.48
CA GLN A 24 3.83 19.87 -1.08
C GLN A 24 4.07 19.67 0.42
N ARG A 25 4.90 20.53 1.04
CA ARG A 25 5.16 20.47 2.49
C ARG A 25 4.01 21.02 3.31
N ALA A 26 3.34 22.07 2.83
CA ALA A 26 2.20 22.68 3.48
C ALA A 26 0.98 21.74 3.44
N THR A 27 0.72 21.08 2.30
CA THR A 27 -0.32 20.06 2.15
C THR A 27 -0.05 18.87 3.06
N ALA A 28 1.20 18.43 3.21
CA ALA A 28 1.54 17.36 4.14
C ALA A 28 1.40 17.78 5.63
N ALA A 29 1.60 19.07 5.95
CA ALA A 29 1.51 19.59 7.31
C ALA A 29 0.07 19.98 7.74
N SER A 30 -0.84 20.25 6.80
CA SER A 30 -2.20 20.72 7.08
C SER A 30 -3.24 19.62 7.27
N THR A 31 -2.89 18.36 7.01
CA THR A 31 -3.85 17.24 7.07
C THR A 31 -4.15 16.77 8.48
N GLY A 32 -3.41 17.22 9.50
CA GLY A 32 -3.61 16.82 10.90
C GLY A 32 -3.39 15.32 11.14
N LEU A 33 -2.74 14.63 10.21
CA LEU A 33 -2.49 13.21 10.28
C LEU A 33 -1.42 12.90 11.32
N ALA A 34 -1.55 11.74 11.96
CA ALA A 34 -0.52 11.20 12.85
C ALA A 34 0.79 10.98 12.08
N ALA A 35 1.92 11.06 12.79
CA ALA A 35 3.25 10.94 12.18
C ALA A 35 3.51 9.57 11.52
N ASP A 36 2.75 8.54 11.93
CA ASP A 36 2.78 7.16 11.45
C ASP A 36 1.59 6.82 10.54
N ALA A 37 0.79 7.83 10.16
CA ALA A 37 -0.35 7.61 9.28
C ALA A 37 0.09 7.16 7.88
N VAL A 38 -0.59 6.14 7.36
CA VAL A 38 -0.46 5.70 5.96
C VAL A 38 -1.59 6.35 5.16
N VAL A 39 -1.23 7.07 4.10
CA VAL A 39 -2.20 7.67 3.16
C VAL A 39 -2.31 6.79 1.94
N LEU A 40 -3.53 6.32 1.66
CA LEU A 40 -3.89 5.55 0.48
C LEU A 40 -4.81 6.39 -0.40
N SER A 41 -4.70 6.24 -1.72
CA SER A 41 -5.76 6.66 -2.64
C SER A 41 -7.01 5.81 -2.43
N ALA A 42 -8.17 6.33 -2.89
CA ALA A 42 -9.42 5.57 -2.83
C ALA A 42 -9.30 4.21 -3.55
N MET A 43 -8.61 4.18 -4.70
CA MET A 43 -8.37 2.96 -5.48
C MET A 43 -7.47 1.96 -4.75
N GLU A 44 -6.42 2.44 -4.05
CA GLU A 44 -5.56 1.55 -3.24
C GLU A 44 -6.32 0.98 -2.03
N ALA A 45 -7.19 1.77 -1.41
CA ALA A 45 -8.02 1.32 -0.29
C ALA A 45 -9.07 0.29 -0.73
N GLU A 46 -9.72 0.51 -1.88
CA GLU A 46 -10.66 -0.43 -2.51
C GLU A 46 -9.94 -1.75 -2.85
N SER A 47 -8.80 -1.68 -3.55
CA SER A 47 -8.01 -2.86 -3.90
C SER A 47 -7.50 -3.64 -2.68
N LEU A 48 -7.18 -2.97 -1.57
CA LEU A 48 -6.86 -3.65 -0.31
C LEU A 48 -8.08 -4.35 0.29
N THR A 49 -9.25 -3.70 0.24
CA THR A 49 -10.51 -4.24 0.75
C THR A 49 -10.92 -5.49 -0.03
N ASP A 50 -10.81 -5.48 -1.36
CA ASP A 50 -11.14 -6.61 -2.23
C ASP A 50 -10.25 -7.82 -1.92
N ARG A 51 -8.93 -7.62 -1.82
CA ARG A 51 -8.01 -8.73 -1.47
C ARG A 51 -8.27 -9.27 -0.06
N ALA A 52 -8.61 -8.41 0.90
CA ALA A 52 -8.99 -8.86 2.24
C ALA A 52 -10.29 -9.68 2.22
N PHE A 53 -11.24 -9.31 1.36
CA PHE A 53 -12.48 -10.06 1.13
C PHE A 53 -12.17 -11.45 0.54
N GLU A 54 -11.31 -11.53 -0.48
CA GLU A 54 -10.89 -12.80 -1.08
C GLU A 54 -10.26 -13.76 -0.05
N VAL A 55 -9.37 -13.24 0.80
CA VAL A 55 -8.75 -14.03 1.88
C VAL A 55 -9.80 -14.58 2.84
N ARG A 56 -10.79 -13.76 3.23
CA ARG A 56 -11.88 -14.22 4.09
C ARG A 56 -12.68 -15.35 3.44
N CYS A 57 -13.07 -15.18 2.18
CA CYS A 57 -13.82 -16.20 1.45
C CYS A 57 -13.03 -17.51 1.35
N ALA A 58 -11.73 -17.46 1.01
CA ALA A 58 -10.91 -18.65 0.98
C ALA A 58 -10.78 -19.35 2.35
N ALA A 59 -10.83 -18.58 3.45
CA ALA A 59 -10.86 -19.17 4.80
C ALA A 59 -12.23 -19.80 5.13
N GLU A 60 -13.32 -19.18 4.69
CA GLU A 60 -14.68 -19.73 4.80
C GLU A 60 -14.84 -21.03 3.98
N ASP A 61 -14.21 -21.10 2.80
CA ASP A 61 -14.18 -22.32 1.97
C ASP A 61 -13.44 -23.46 2.67
N VAL A 62 -12.30 -23.17 3.32
CA VAL A 62 -11.58 -24.15 4.15
C VAL A 62 -12.46 -24.64 5.30
N ALA A 63 -13.14 -23.73 6.00
CA ALA A 63 -14.04 -24.11 7.09
C ALA A 63 -15.18 -25.02 6.61
N THR A 64 -15.79 -24.67 5.47
CA THR A 64 -16.86 -25.46 4.84
C THR A 64 -16.36 -26.84 4.44
N ALA A 65 -15.20 -26.94 3.81
CA ALA A 65 -14.60 -28.21 3.43
C ALA A 65 -14.28 -29.10 4.64
N VAL A 66 -13.87 -28.52 5.77
CA VAL A 66 -13.69 -29.26 7.03
C VAL A 66 -15.02 -29.79 7.56
N ASP A 67 -16.06 -28.96 7.58
CA ASP A 67 -17.40 -29.35 8.06
C ASP A 67 -18.04 -30.45 7.19
N GLU A 68 -17.75 -30.44 5.88
CA GLU A 68 -18.22 -31.45 4.93
C GLU A 68 -17.34 -32.72 4.90
N GLY A 69 -16.23 -32.75 5.64
CA GLY A 69 -15.34 -33.90 5.70
C GLY A 69 -14.53 -34.13 4.42
N ALA A 70 -14.15 -33.05 3.73
CA ALA A 70 -13.30 -33.08 2.55
C ALA A 70 -11.99 -33.85 2.80
N ASP A 71 -11.44 -34.44 1.73
CA ASP A 71 -10.23 -35.22 1.85
C ASP A 71 -8.98 -34.36 2.08
N GLN A 72 -7.88 -35.02 2.45
CA GLN A 72 -6.61 -34.33 2.75
C GLN A 72 -5.99 -33.62 1.54
N VAL A 73 -6.29 -34.07 0.31
CA VAL A 73 -5.76 -33.47 -0.92
C VAL A 73 -6.47 -32.15 -1.18
N GLU A 74 -7.80 -32.15 -1.05
CA GLU A 74 -8.63 -30.95 -1.19
C GLU A 74 -8.31 -29.91 -0.13
N LEU A 75 -8.26 -30.31 1.15
CA LEU A 75 -7.90 -29.39 2.24
C LEU A 75 -6.51 -28.78 2.05
N ARG A 76 -5.54 -29.57 1.57
CA ARG A 76 -4.20 -29.05 1.27
C ARG A 76 -4.22 -28.04 0.14
N ARG A 77 -5.05 -28.26 -0.89
CA ARG A 77 -5.22 -27.32 -2.02
C ARG A 77 -5.83 -25.99 -1.53
N LEU A 78 -6.93 -26.05 -0.78
CA LEU A 78 -7.61 -24.86 -0.25
C LEU A 78 -6.71 -24.06 0.70
N CYS A 79 -5.98 -24.74 1.58
CA CYS A 79 -5.01 -24.07 2.46
C CYS A 79 -3.87 -23.40 1.66
N ALA A 80 -3.37 -24.03 0.59
CA ALA A 80 -2.35 -23.42 -0.25
C ALA A 80 -2.89 -22.16 -0.96
N GLU A 81 -4.10 -22.23 -1.50
CA GLU A 81 -4.79 -21.11 -2.13
C GLU A 81 -5.01 -19.94 -1.16
N LEU A 82 -5.51 -20.23 0.05
CA LEU A 82 -5.67 -19.23 1.11
C LEU A 82 -4.35 -18.53 1.45
N VAL A 83 -3.25 -19.28 1.57
CA VAL A 83 -1.92 -18.70 1.85
C VAL A 83 -1.44 -17.81 0.71
N GLU A 84 -1.67 -18.20 -0.54
CA GLU A 84 -1.31 -17.36 -1.69
C GLU A 84 -2.11 -16.06 -1.73
N LEU A 85 -3.42 -16.12 -1.48
CA LEU A 85 -4.28 -14.93 -1.37
C LEU A 85 -3.84 -14.03 -0.20
N ALA A 86 -3.50 -14.61 0.95
CA ALA A 86 -3.01 -13.86 2.10
C ALA A 86 -1.71 -13.11 1.77
N ARG A 87 -0.74 -13.78 1.14
CA ARG A 87 0.51 -13.16 0.65
C ARG A 87 0.24 -12.08 -0.38
N ALA A 88 -0.79 -12.23 -1.20
CA ALA A 88 -1.21 -11.22 -2.16
C ALA A 88 -1.82 -9.99 -1.49
N ALA A 89 -2.62 -10.17 -0.44
CA ALA A 89 -3.24 -9.10 0.34
C ALA A 89 -2.21 -8.28 1.12
N GLU A 90 -1.12 -8.88 1.61
CA GLU A 90 -0.06 -8.20 2.36
C GLU A 90 0.71 -7.14 1.55
N ARG A 91 0.72 -7.23 0.22
CA ARG A 91 1.47 -6.30 -0.64
C ARG A 91 0.74 -4.98 -0.76
N LEU A 92 1.28 -3.92 -0.17
CA LEU A 92 0.70 -2.57 -0.26
C LEU A 92 1.18 -1.76 -1.48
N ARG A 93 1.82 -2.40 -2.48
CA ARG A 93 2.36 -1.78 -3.72
C ARG A 93 2.53 -2.82 -4.81
#